data_AF-A0A8T4SDZ3-F1
#
_entry.id   AF-A0A8T4SDZ3-F1
#
_cell.length_a   1.000
_cell.length_b   1.000
_cell.length_c   1.000
_cell.angle_alpha   90.00
_cell.angle_beta   90.00
_cell.angle_gamma   90.00
#
_symmetry.space_group_name_H-M   'P 1'
#
loop_
_entity.id
_entity.type
_entity.pdbx_description
1 polymer ?
#
loop_
_entity_poly.entity_id
_entity_poly.type
_entity_poly.pdbx_seq_one_letter_code
_entity_poly.pdbx_strand_id
1 'polypeptide(L)'
;MVKPELVQEQPVPLAEVKEELERIKARDGQLGFRATKCEEYLQEFSLLGSTKTRALQKKIAELEISRIKFEHVTMIVDLMPKTADDVKLLFQGATVSLTRKDYERIAEAVQQVE
;
A
#
# COMPACT_ATOMS: atom_id res chain seq x y z
N MET A 1 -28.79 12.03 16.90
CA MET A 1 -27.64 11.34 16.28
C MET A 1 -26.61 12.38 15.91
N VAL A 2 -25.37 12.23 16.38
CA VAL A 2 -24.27 13.06 15.88
C VAL A 2 -24.04 12.66 14.43
N LYS A 3 -23.95 13.64 13.52
CA LYS A 3 -23.61 13.41 12.12
C LYS A 3 -22.14 13.83 11.94
N PRO A 4 -21.19 12.91 12.18
CA PRO A 4 -19.78 13.25 12.00
C PRO A 4 -19.53 13.69 10.56
N GLU A 5 -18.67 14.69 10.39
CA GLU A 5 -18.22 15.21 9.11
C GLU A 5 -16.88 14.55 8.75
N LEU A 6 -16.72 14.15 7.49
CA LEU A 6 -15.46 13.60 6.99
C LEU A 6 -14.45 14.74 6.82
N VAL A 7 -13.41 14.75 7.66
CA VAL A 7 -12.34 15.75 7.57
C VAL A 7 -11.27 15.31 6.56
N GLN A 8 -10.92 14.02 6.54
CA GLN A 8 -9.86 13.48 5.69
C GLN A 8 -10.06 11.97 5.50
N GLU A 9 -9.69 11.48 4.32
CA GLU A 9 -9.48 10.05 4.05
C GLU A 9 -8.15 9.84 3.33
N GLN A 10 -7.52 8.70 3.60
CA GLN A 10 -6.33 8.27 2.89
C GLN A 10 -6.30 6.74 2.79
N PRO A 11 -5.76 6.18 1.71
CA PRO A 11 -5.56 4.74 1.59
C PRO A 11 -4.49 4.27 2.58
N VAL A 12 -4.70 3.10 3.18
CA VAL A 12 -3.81 2.51 4.18
C VAL A 12 -3.21 1.21 3.61
N PRO A 13 -1.87 1.05 3.57
CA PRO A 13 -1.23 -0.18 3.11
C PRO A 13 -1.55 -1.39 3.99
N LEU A 14 -1.53 -2.59 3.42
CA LEU A 14 -1.80 -3.85 4.13
C LEU A 14 -0.91 -4.03 5.36
N ALA A 15 0.37 -3.68 5.27
CA ALA A 15 1.31 -3.75 6.38
C ALA A 15 0.91 -2.86 7.56
N GLU A 16 0.40 -1.65 7.29
CA GLU A 16 -0.05 -0.73 8.33
C GLU A 16 -1.39 -1.17 8.93
N VAL A 17 -2.29 -1.75 8.13
CA VAL A 17 -3.51 -2.39 8.62
C VAL A 17 -3.17 -3.53 9.58
N LYS A 18 -2.13 -4.33 9.26
CA LYS A 18 -1.67 -5.42 10.12
C LYS A 18 -1.16 -4.89 11.47
N GLU A 19 -0.30 -3.87 11.48
CA GLU A 19 0.14 -3.20 12.72
C GLU A 19 -1.05 -2.68 13.54
N GLU A 20 -2.06 -2.12 12.87
CA GLU A 20 -3.23 -1.57 13.57
C GLU A 20 -4.10 -2.66 14.20
N LEU A 21 -4.32 -3.79 13.51
CA LEU A 21 -5.03 -4.92 14.09
C LEU A 21 -4.26 -5.53 15.28
N GLU A 22 -2.94 -5.60 15.20
CA GLU A 22 -2.09 -6.05 16.32
C GLU A 22 -2.24 -5.12 17.54
N ARG A 23 -2.26 -3.79 17.32
CA ARG A 23 -2.50 -2.79 18.38
C ARG A 23 -3.90 -2.95 19.01
N ILE A 24 -4.92 -3.10 18.18
CA ILE A 24 -6.32 -3.29 18.65
C ILE A 24 -6.43 -4.58 19.46
N LYS A 25 -5.86 -5.69 18.96
CA LYS A 25 -5.86 -6.98 19.65
C LYS A 25 -5.14 -6.91 21.00
N ALA A 26 -4.02 -6.19 21.08
CA ALA A 26 -3.30 -5.98 22.34
C ALA A 26 -4.10 -5.14 23.36
N ARG A 27 -4.85 -4.12 22.89
CA ARG A 27 -5.70 -3.27 23.73
C ARG A 27 -6.93 -4.01 24.24
N ASP A 28 -7.61 -4.74 23.36
CA ASP A 28 -8.94 -5.33 23.62
C ASP A 28 -8.88 -6.82 23.99
N GLY A 29 -7.68 -7.43 23.94
CA GLY A 29 -7.42 -8.84 24.22
C GLY A 29 -7.77 -9.79 23.07
N GLN A 30 -8.78 -9.47 22.27
CA GLN A 30 -9.20 -10.26 21.12
C GLN A 30 -9.77 -9.40 19.99
N LEU A 31 -9.71 -9.92 18.76
CA LEU A 31 -10.36 -9.33 17.60
C LEU A 31 -11.78 -9.90 17.45
N GLY A 32 -12.71 -9.09 16.93
CA GLY A 32 -14.01 -9.59 16.50
C GLY A 32 -13.89 -10.41 15.21
N PHE A 33 -14.91 -11.22 14.89
CA PHE A 33 -14.91 -12.18 13.78
C PHE A 33 -14.37 -11.63 12.44
N ARG A 34 -14.85 -10.46 12.00
CA ARG A 34 -14.41 -9.85 10.72
C ARG A 34 -12.95 -9.39 10.78
N ALA A 35 -12.53 -8.82 11.91
CA ALA A 35 -11.16 -8.39 12.11
C ALA A 35 -10.20 -9.59 12.18
N THR A 36 -10.62 -10.71 12.78
CA THR A 36 -9.86 -11.97 12.73
C THR A 36 -9.68 -12.47 11.29
N LYS A 37 -10.73 -12.45 10.47
CA LYS A 37 -10.62 -12.85 9.05
C LYS A 37 -9.70 -11.92 8.24
N CYS A 38 -9.71 -10.63 8.57
CA CYS A 38 -8.77 -9.68 7.98
C CYS A 38 -7.33 -9.96 8.43
N GLU A 39 -7.11 -10.24 9.73
CA GLU A 39 -5.79 -10.63 10.26
C GLU A 39 -5.25 -11.88 9.56
N GLU A 40 -6.08 -12.91 9.39
CA GLU A 40 -5.72 -14.14 8.65
C GLU A 40 -5.26 -13.82 7.21
N TYR A 41 -6.01 -12.96 6.49
CA TYR A 41 -5.60 -12.52 5.15
C TYR A 41 -4.26 -11.77 5.18
N LEU A 42 -4.07 -10.86 6.13
CA LEU A 42 -2.85 -10.06 6.24
C LEU A 42 -1.62 -10.87 6.66
N GLN A 43 -1.80 -12.04 7.28
CA GLN A 43 -0.70 -12.95 7.56
C GLN A 43 -0.11 -13.55 6.28
N GLU A 44 -0.96 -13.84 5.29
CA GLU A 44 -0.55 -14.47 4.03
C GLU A 44 -0.14 -13.44 2.95
N PHE A 45 -0.80 -12.28 2.92
CA PHE A 45 -0.67 -11.33 1.80
C PHE A 45 0.11 -10.04 2.13
N SER A 46 0.52 -9.81 3.39
CA SER A 46 1.39 -8.67 3.73
C SER A 46 2.83 -8.97 3.32
N LEU A 47 3.18 -8.63 2.07
CA LEU A 47 4.50 -8.91 1.48
C LEU A 47 5.65 -8.16 2.17
N LEU A 48 5.36 -6.99 2.73
CA LEU A 48 6.32 -6.16 3.45
C LEU A 48 5.89 -5.96 4.91
N GLY A 49 6.87 -5.74 5.79
CA GLY A 49 6.64 -5.12 7.10
C GLY A 49 6.62 -3.60 6.99
N SER A 50 5.94 -2.92 7.90
CA SER A 50 5.62 -1.50 7.76
C SER A 50 6.82 -0.56 7.65
N THR A 51 7.98 -0.92 8.21
CA THR A 51 9.22 -0.18 8.00
C THR A 51 9.65 -0.17 6.52
N LYS A 52 9.63 -1.34 5.87
CA LYS A 52 9.95 -1.46 4.44
C LYS A 52 8.86 -0.81 3.58
N THR A 53 7.59 -0.96 3.96
CA THR A 53 6.47 -0.27 3.29
C THR A 53 6.65 1.24 3.29
N ARG A 54 6.90 1.85 4.46
CA ARG A 54 7.15 3.30 4.59
C ARG A 54 8.38 3.75 3.79
N ALA A 55 9.44 2.94 3.79
CA ALA A 55 10.64 3.23 3.00
C ALA A 55 10.36 3.22 1.48
N LEU A 56 9.58 2.24 1.00
CA LEU A 56 9.20 2.16 -0.41
C LEU A 56 8.25 3.30 -0.80
N GLN A 57 7.26 3.64 0.03
CA GLN A 57 6.38 4.79 -0.21
C GLN A 57 7.19 6.08 -0.39
N LYS A 58 8.18 6.31 0.47
CA LYS A 58 9.09 7.45 0.38
C LYS A 58 9.90 7.43 -0.92
N LYS A 59 10.50 6.29 -1.26
CA LYS A 59 11.26 6.14 -2.52
C LYS A 59 10.40 6.45 -3.75
N ILE A 60 9.17 5.94 -3.80
CA ILE A 60 8.25 6.21 -4.92
C ILE A 60 7.87 7.69 -4.99
N ALA A 61 7.63 8.34 -3.84
CA ALA A 61 7.36 9.78 -3.80
C ALA A 61 8.53 10.61 -4.33
N GLU A 62 9.77 10.23 -4.00
CA GLU A 62 11.01 10.87 -4.47
C GLU A 62 11.27 10.68 -5.97
N LEU A 63 10.56 9.79 -6.67
CA LEU A 63 10.66 9.68 -8.12
C LEU A 63 10.03 10.87 -8.85
N GLU A 64 9.20 11.66 -8.16
CA GLU A 64 8.49 12.85 -8.65
C GLU A 64 7.70 12.59 -9.94
N ILE A 65 7.12 11.38 -10.05
CA ILE A 65 6.34 10.98 -11.22
C ILE A 65 4.99 11.71 -11.19
N SER A 66 4.72 12.50 -12.23
CA SER A 66 3.52 13.34 -12.30
C SER A 66 2.25 12.48 -12.17
N ARG A 67 1.25 13.01 -11.46
CA ARG A 67 -0.11 12.45 -11.33
C ARG A 67 -0.20 11.12 -10.57
N ILE A 68 0.91 10.59 -10.04
CA ILE A 68 0.85 9.56 -9.01
C ILE A 68 0.23 10.14 -7.74
N LYS A 69 -0.66 9.38 -7.13
CA LYS A 69 -1.42 9.72 -5.91
C LYS A 69 -1.16 8.64 -4.88
N PHE A 70 -1.51 8.91 -3.61
CA PHE A 70 -1.38 7.95 -2.53
C PHE A 70 -1.99 6.58 -2.84
N GLU A 71 -3.16 6.52 -3.50
CA GLU A 71 -3.80 5.25 -3.89
C GLU A 71 -2.91 4.38 -4.80
N HIS A 72 -2.22 4.99 -5.76
CA HIS A 72 -1.29 4.31 -6.65
C HIS A 72 -0.06 3.81 -5.89
N VAL A 73 0.47 4.64 -4.99
CA VAL A 73 1.63 4.27 -4.16
C VAL A 73 1.27 3.10 -3.24
N THR A 74 0.09 3.13 -2.63
CA THR A 74 -0.42 2.04 -1.78
C THR A 74 -0.53 0.74 -2.56
N MET A 75 -1.09 0.76 -3.78
CA MET A 75 -1.14 -0.44 -4.62
C MET A 75 0.27 -0.98 -4.96
N ILE A 76 1.23 -0.10 -5.25
CA ILE A 76 2.61 -0.52 -5.56
C ILE A 76 3.25 -1.23 -4.36
N VAL A 77 3.10 -0.67 -3.15
CA VAL A 77 3.72 -1.27 -1.95
C VAL A 77 3.04 -2.55 -1.49
N ASP A 78 1.74 -2.70 -1.74
CA ASP A 78 0.99 -3.90 -1.38
C ASP A 78 1.22 -5.05 -2.37
N LEU A 79 1.39 -4.74 -3.67
CA LEU A 79 1.49 -5.73 -4.74
C LEU A 79 2.91 -5.99 -5.24
N MET A 80 3.88 -5.15 -4.86
CA MET A 80 5.31 -5.33 -5.12
C MET A 80 5.65 -5.71 -6.58
N PRO A 81 5.21 -4.94 -7.60
CA PRO A 81 5.49 -5.24 -9.01
C PRO A 81 6.99 -5.20 -9.30
N LYS A 82 7.53 -6.28 -9.89
CA LYS A 82 8.99 -6.44 -10.07
C LYS A 82 9.48 -6.04 -11.45
N THR A 83 8.60 -5.90 -12.42
CA THR A 83 8.96 -5.52 -13.79
C THR A 83 8.16 -4.30 -14.24
N ALA A 84 8.67 -3.59 -15.24
CA ALA A 84 7.95 -2.47 -15.85
C ALA A 84 6.58 -2.90 -16.43
N ASP A 85 6.45 -4.15 -16.86
CA ASP A 85 5.17 -4.69 -17.35
C ASP A 85 4.19 -4.99 -16.21
N ASP A 86 4.67 -5.45 -15.05
CA ASP A 86 3.85 -5.59 -13.84
C ASP A 86 3.34 -4.23 -13.36
N VAL A 87 4.22 -3.21 -13.30
CA VAL A 87 3.81 -1.85 -12.95
C VAL A 87 2.78 -1.36 -13.96
N LYS A 88 3.03 -1.51 -15.26
CA LYS A 88 2.05 -1.13 -16.29
C LYS A 88 0.70 -1.84 -16.11
N LEU A 89 0.71 -3.12 -15.71
CA LEU A 89 -0.50 -3.89 -15.41
C LEU A 89 -1.28 -3.29 -14.24
N LEU A 90 -0.61 -2.85 -13.16
CA LEU A 90 -1.28 -2.19 -12.02
C LEU A 90 -1.96 -0.87 -12.40
N PHE A 91 -1.44 -0.17 -13.40
CA PHE A 91 -2.02 1.06 -13.90
C PHE A 91 -3.04 0.84 -15.03
N GLN A 92 -3.35 -0.41 -15.41
CA GLN A 92 -4.43 -0.68 -16.36
C GLN A 92 -5.77 -0.25 -15.75
N GLY A 93 -6.44 0.70 -16.40
CA GLY A 93 -7.68 1.29 -15.91
C GLY A 93 -7.49 2.49 -14.97
N ALA A 94 -6.24 2.82 -14.59
CA ALA A 94 -5.96 4.09 -13.93
C ALA A 94 -6.14 5.25 -14.93
N THR A 95 -6.58 6.41 -14.44
CA THR A 95 -6.70 7.62 -15.27
C THR A 95 -5.34 8.29 -15.56
N VAL A 96 -4.26 7.68 -15.07
CA VAL A 96 -2.89 8.15 -15.18
C VAL A 96 -2.16 7.33 -16.24
N SER A 97 -1.57 8.01 -17.21
CA SER A 97 -0.66 7.39 -18.19
C SER A 97 0.77 7.75 -17.82
N LEU A 98 1.59 6.73 -17.62
CA LEU A 98 3.02 6.87 -17.31
C LEU A 98 3.87 6.46 -18.52
N THR A 99 5.09 7.00 -18.59
CA THR A 99 6.04 6.62 -19.65
C THR A 99 6.67 5.26 -19.36
N ARG A 100 7.28 4.63 -20.37
CA ARG A 100 8.05 3.39 -20.16
C ARG A 100 9.15 3.56 -19.09
N LYS A 101 9.83 4.71 -19.12
CA LYS A 101 10.87 5.06 -18.15
C LYS A 101 10.33 5.17 -16.72
N ASP A 102 9.12 5.69 -16.55
CA ASP A 102 8.48 5.77 -15.22
C ASP A 102 8.17 4.37 -14.67
N TYR A 103 7.63 3.47 -15.49
CA TYR A 103 7.38 2.08 -15.09
C TYR A 103 8.67 1.37 -14.67
N GLU A 104 9.77 1.57 -15.41
CA GLU A 104 11.08 1.00 -15.10
C GLU A 104 11.62 1.53 -13.77
N ARG A 105 11.55 2.85 -13.53
CA ARG A 105 11.99 3.48 -12.27
C ARG A 105 11.19 2.97 -11.06
N ILE A 106 9.88 2.77 -11.21
CA ILE A 106 9.04 2.21 -10.14
C ILE A 106 9.46 0.77 -9.84
N ALA A 107 9.59 -0.08 -10.87
CA ALA A 107 9.98 -1.48 -10.70
C ALA A 107 11.37 -1.59 -10.03
N GLU A 108 12.32 -0.75 -10.43
CA GLU A 108 13.65 -0.67 -9.80
C GLU A 108 13.55 -0.29 -8.32
N ALA A 109 12.74 0.72 -7.97
CA ALA A 109 12.54 1.12 -6.59
C ALA A 109 11.96 -0.01 -5.72
N VAL A 110 11.05 -0.82 -6.28
CA VAL A 110 10.47 -2.00 -5.62
C VAL A 110 11.51 -3.09 -5.39
N GLN A 111 12.37 -3.37 -6.38
CA GLN A 111 13.43 -4.38 -6.26
C GLN A 111 14.47 -4.03 -5.18
N GLN A 112 14.75 -2.74 -4.97
CA GLN A 112 15.72 -2.29 -3.96
C GLN A 112 15.23 -2.40 -2.51
N VAL A 113 13.97 -2.74 -2.26
CA VAL A 113 13.38 -2.83 -0.91
C VAL A 113 13.02 -4.28 -0.53
N GLU A 114 13.00 -5.19 -1.51
CA GLU A 114 12.91 -6.63 -1.29
C GLU A 114 14.05 -7.12 -0.39
#